data_AF-A0A374WLM6-F1
#
_entry.id   AF-A0A374WLM6-F1
#
_cell.length_a   1.000
_cell.length_b   1.000
_cell.length_c   1.000
_cell.angle_alpha   90.00
_cell.angle_beta   90.00
_cell.angle_gamma   90.00
#
_symmetry.space_group_name_H-M   'P 1'
#
loop_
_entity.id
_entity.type
_entity.pdbx_description
1 polymer ?
#
loop_
_entity_poly.entity_id
_entity_poly.type
_entity_poly.pdbx_seq_one_letter_code
_entity_poly.pdbx_strand_id
1 'polypeptide(L)'
;MCTRVVYSGKNGMVATGRSMDWKTEMHSNLWVFPKGMERNGETGANSLKWTSKYGSVVTSAFEIASTDGMNEKGLVANLLWLPETEYPVRDQSKPGLAITAWVQYMLDNFATVDEAVASIDENTFQVVSDLMPDGSRLATLHLSISDATGDCAIFEYTVGKLTIYHSKEYKVMTNSPTYNKQLALNEYWKSIGGLSFLPGTNRPSDRFARASFYINALPPTDDVRIAVASVFSVIRNTSVPYGISTPEFPEISTTQWRTVSDSKNLLYFFESSLTPNTFWVNLRETDLSEGAPVLKLSIANGETYHGNATKEFQPAQPFRFMGVKG
;
A
#
# COMPACT_ATOMS: atom_id res chain seq x y z
N MET A 1 -4.69 5.17 -10.85
CA MET A 1 -3.31 4.63 -10.91
C MET A 1 -2.61 4.87 -9.57
N CYS A 2 -1.43 4.35 -9.25
CA CYS A 2 -0.70 4.41 -8.00
C CYS A 2 0.77 4.19 -8.33
N THR A 3 1.68 4.67 -7.47
CA THR A 3 3.11 4.34 -7.52
C THR A 3 3.58 4.04 -6.10
N ARG A 4 4.45 3.05 -5.93
CA ARG A 4 5.10 2.71 -4.67
C ARG A 4 6.61 2.69 -4.86
N VAL A 5 7.35 3.25 -3.90
CA VAL A 5 8.81 3.28 -3.87
C VAL A 5 9.35 2.90 -2.50
N VAL A 6 10.52 2.28 -2.44
CA VAL A 6 11.26 1.99 -1.20
C VAL A 6 12.63 2.60 -1.28
N TYR A 7 12.94 3.42 -0.29
CA TYR A 7 14.26 3.97 -0.06
C TYR A 7 15.00 3.14 0.98
N SER A 8 16.25 2.80 0.70
CA SER A 8 17.16 2.14 1.65
C SER A 8 18.37 3.04 1.86
N GLY A 9 18.49 3.60 3.05
CA GLY A 9 19.54 4.51 3.47
C GLY A 9 20.64 3.84 4.29
N LYS A 10 21.37 4.65 5.07
CA LYS A 10 22.42 4.16 5.98
C LYS A 10 21.82 3.59 7.26
N ASN A 11 22.59 2.79 7.99
CA ASN A 11 22.27 2.33 9.35
C ASN A 11 20.85 1.76 9.53
N GLY A 12 20.36 1.03 8.52
CA GLY A 12 19.03 0.42 8.51
C GLY A 12 17.87 1.39 8.32
N MET A 13 18.10 2.62 7.81
CA MET A 13 17.03 3.53 7.44
C MET A 13 16.26 2.99 6.23
N VAL A 14 14.96 2.77 6.39
CA VAL A 14 14.06 2.31 5.33
C VAL A 14 12.80 3.17 5.35
N ALA A 15 12.45 3.72 4.19
CA ALA A 15 11.23 4.49 4.04
C ALA A 15 10.47 4.08 2.78
N THR A 16 9.19 3.74 2.94
CA THR A 16 8.31 3.32 1.84
C THR A 16 7.32 4.42 1.52
N GLY A 17 7.35 4.94 0.29
CA GLY A 17 6.44 5.97 -0.20
C GLY A 17 5.39 5.41 -1.15
N ARG A 18 4.18 5.94 -1.11
CA ARG A 18 3.10 5.58 -2.05
C ARG A 18 2.29 6.79 -2.48
N SER A 19 1.87 6.82 -3.75
CA SER A 19 0.75 7.66 -4.24
C SER A 19 -0.52 6.82 -4.43
N MET A 20 -1.66 7.35 -4.04
CA MET A 20 -2.98 6.80 -4.36
C MET A 20 -3.66 7.67 -5.39
N ASP A 21 -3.85 7.16 -6.60
CA ASP A 21 -4.53 7.87 -7.67
C ASP A 21 -5.87 7.19 -8.02
N TRP A 22 -6.96 7.93 -7.82
CA TRP A 22 -8.33 7.46 -7.98
C TRP A 22 -9.21 8.56 -8.55
N LYS A 23 -10.25 8.20 -9.31
CA LYS A 23 -11.09 9.17 -10.04
C LYS A 23 -11.99 9.99 -9.12
N THR A 24 -12.53 9.35 -8.09
CA THR A 24 -13.49 9.94 -7.17
C THR A 24 -12.86 10.12 -5.80
N GLU A 25 -13.56 10.82 -4.93
CA GLU A 25 -13.23 10.78 -3.51
C GLU A 25 -13.34 9.34 -2.99
N MET A 26 -12.37 8.96 -2.15
CA MET A 26 -12.27 7.62 -1.58
C MET A 26 -12.82 7.52 -0.16
N HIS A 27 -13.16 8.66 0.45
CA HIS A 27 -13.51 8.75 1.87
C HIS A 27 -12.51 8.02 2.77
N SER A 28 -11.22 8.14 2.45
CA SER A 28 -10.15 7.50 3.21
C SER A 28 -10.06 8.09 4.61
N ASN A 29 -9.84 7.25 5.61
CA ASN A 29 -9.51 7.65 6.97
C ASN A 29 -8.31 6.85 7.48
N LEU A 30 -7.66 7.33 8.55
CA LEU A 30 -6.61 6.57 9.21
C LEU A 30 -7.19 5.82 10.41
N TRP A 31 -6.68 4.62 10.63
CA TRP A 31 -7.13 3.74 11.70
C TRP A 31 -5.93 3.17 12.45
N VAL A 32 -6.04 3.04 13.76
CA VAL A 32 -5.12 2.28 14.60
C VAL A 32 -5.86 1.06 15.12
N PHE A 33 -5.31 -0.11 14.81
CA PHE A 33 -5.82 -1.40 15.25
C PHE A 33 -4.84 -2.04 16.24
N PRO A 34 -5.28 -2.38 17.46
CA PRO A 34 -4.44 -3.10 18.42
C PRO A 34 -4.27 -4.58 18.05
N LYS A 35 -3.37 -5.25 18.76
CA LYS A 35 -3.24 -6.72 18.67
C LYS A 35 -4.43 -7.43 19.34
N GLY A 36 -4.58 -8.72 19.07
CA GLY A 36 -5.61 -9.57 19.68
C GLY A 36 -6.99 -9.43 19.06
N MET A 37 -7.15 -8.70 17.95
CA MET A 37 -8.43 -8.56 17.27
C MET A 37 -8.77 -9.83 16.49
N GLU A 38 -9.90 -10.44 16.78
CA GLU A 38 -10.46 -11.51 15.94
C GLU A 38 -10.96 -10.92 14.61
N ARG A 39 -10.59 -11.56 13.50
CA ARG A 39 -10.88 -11.11 12.14
C ARG A 39 -11.45 -12.25 11.30
N ASN A 40 -12.23 -11.85 10.29
CA ASN A 40 -12.84 -12.74 9.32
C ASN A 40 -12.43 -12.28 7.91
N GLY A 41 -12.17 -13.24 7.03
CA GLY A 41 -11.81 -13.00 5.64
C GLY A 41 -12.97 -12.55 4.75
N GLU A 42 -14.21 -12.53 5.26
CA GLU A 42 -15.41 -12.03 4.58
C GLU A 42 -15.67 -12.66 3.19
N THR A 43 -15.50 -13.98 3.06
CA THR A 43 -15.81 -14.74 1.83
C THR A 43 -16.98 -15.71 1.97
N GLY A 44 -17.85 -15.46 2.95
CA GLY A 44 -18.98 -16.35 3.25
C GLY A 44 -18.53 -17.66 3.89
N ALA A 45 -18.99 -18.78 3.35
CA ALA A 45 -18.61 -20.11 3.84
C ALA A 45 -17.10 -20.33 3.68
N ASN A 46 -16.48 -20.97 4.68
CA ASN A 46 -15.04 -21.21 4.72
C ASN A 46 -14.18 -19.92 4.58
N SER A 47 -14.60 -18.82 5.22
CA SER A 47 -13.76 -17.63 5.34
C SER A 47 -12.56 -17.89 6.25
N LEU A 48 -11.39 -17.40 5.86
CA LEU A 48 -10.19 -17.39 6.71
C LEU A 48 -10.50 -16.63 8.00
N LYS A 49 -10.03 -17.13 9.13
CA LYS A 49 -10.14 -16.48 10.43
C LYS A 49 -8.77 -16.37 11.06
N TRP A 50 -8.49 -15.24 11.70
CA TRP A 50 -7.23 -15.03 12.41
C TRP A 50 -7.44 -14.08 13.58
N THR A 51 -6.45 -14.04 14.47
CA THR A 51 -6.33 -13.06 15.55
C THR A 51 -5.09 -12.22 15.28
N SER A 52 -5.20 -10.89 15.32
CA SER A 52 -4.06 -10.02 15.01
C SER A 52 -2.91 -10.23 15.99
N LYS A 53 -1.71 -10.54 15.49
CA LYS A 53 -0.49 -10.69 16.30
C LYS A 53 0.18 -9.34 16.56
N TYR A 54 0.04 -8.43 15.61
CA TYR A 54 0.66 -7.11 15.63
C TYR A 54 -0.39 -6.01 15.51
N GLY A 55 -0.19 -4.93 16.27
CA GLY A 55 -0.93 -3.70 16.07
C GLY A 55 -0.47 -2.94 14.82
N SER A 56 -1.33 -2.12 14.25
CA SER A 56 -1.07 -1.42 12.98
C SER A 56 -1.74 -0.06 12.88
N VAL A 57 -1.15 0.81 12.05
CA VAL A 57 -1.86 1.96 11.46
C VAL A 57 -2.19 1.63 10.01
N VAL A 58 -3.37 2.01 9.55
CA VAL A 58 -3.78 1.81 8.15
C VAL A 58 -4.51 3.03 7.59
N THR A 59 -4.47 3.20 6.27
CA THR A 59 -5.37 4.08 5.54
C THR A 59 -6.46 3.26 4.85
N SER A 60 -7.71 3.55 5.19
CA SER A 60 -8.87 2.87 4.62
C SER A 60 -9.27 3.44 3.26
N ALA A 61 -10.04 2.66 2.50
CA ALA A 61 -10.81 3.14 1.36
C ALA A 61 -12.29 2.82 1.59
N PHE A 62 -13.13 3.85 1.42
CA PHE A 62 -14.59 3.83 1.60
C PHE A 62 -15.07 3.22 2.92
N GLU A 63 -14.20 3.16 3.94
CA GLU A 63 -14.43 2.42 5.20
C GLU A 63 -14.83 0.95 5.00
N ILE A 64 -14.28 0.31 3.97
CA ILE A 64 -14.55 -1.10 3.64
C ILE A 64 -13.29 -1.92 3.37
N ALA A 65 -12.12 -1.28 3.28
CA ALA A 65 -10.87 -1.95 2.94
C ALA A 65 -9.69 -1.24 3.59
N SER A 66 -8.69 -2.00 4.03
CA SER A 66 -7.36 -1.47 4.31
C SER A 66 -6.60 -1.44 2.99
N THR A 67 -6.11 -0.27 2.58
CA THR A 67 -5.39 -0.14 1.29
C THR A 67 -3.92 0.16 1.45
N ASP A 68 -3.53 0.74 2.58
CA ASP A 68 -2.16 1.12 2.95
C ASP A 68 -1.97 0.92 4.44
N GLY A 69 -0.75 0.69 4.90
CA GLY A 69 -0.46 0.77 6.33
C GLY A 69 0.90 0.21 6.72
N MET A 70 1.16 0.30 8.02
CA MET A 70 2.36 -0.20 8.66
C MET A 70 2.03 -0.82 10.02
N ASN A 71 2.67 -1.93 10.37
CA ASN A 71 2.52 -2.55 11.70
C ASN A 71 3.64 -2.15 12.67
N GLU A 72 3.49 -2.54 13.93
CA GLU A 72 4.45 -2.24 15.01
C GLU A 72 5.84 -2.89 14.84
N LYS A 73 6.04 -3.73 13.81
CA LYS A 73 7.33 -4.32 13.43
C LYS A 73 7.99 -3.62 12.25
N GLY A 74 7.35 -2.62 11.67
CA GLY A 74 7.85 -1.88 10.52
C GLY A 74 7.59 -2.56 9.17
N LEU A 75 6.75 -3.61 9.14
CA LEU A 75 6.21 -4.14 7.90
C LEU A 75 5.18 -3.15 7.34
N VAL A 76 5.37 -2.76 6.09
CA VAL A 76 4.50 -1.85 5.33
C VAL A 76 3.83 -2.66 4.24
N ALA A 77 2.53 -2.46 4.02
CA ALA A 77 1.76 -3.14 2.99
C ALA A 77 0.93 -2.13 2.17
N ASN A 78 0.96 -2.26 0.84
CA ASN A 78 0.32 -1.34 -0.09
C ASN A 78 -0.45 -2.12 -1.16
N LEU A 79 -1.76 -1.85 -1.30
CA LEU A 79 -2.63 -2.47 -2.30
C LEU A 79 -2.82 -1.52 -3.48
N LEU A 80 -2.36 -1.93 -4.66
CA LEU A 80 -2.38 -1.12 -5.88
C LEU A 80 -3.33 -1.75 -6.90
N TRP A 81 -3.91 -0.92 -7.78
CA TRP A 81 -4.69 -1.41 -8.93
C TRP A 81 -3.79 -2.09 -9.97
N LEU A 82 -4.20 -3.24 -10.52
CA LEU A 82 -3.54 -3.93 -11.64
C LEU A 82 -4.59 -4.44 -12.63
N PRO A 83 -4.86 -3.73 -13.75
CA PRO A 83 -5.88 -4.14 -14.72
C PRO A 83 -5.70 -5.56 -15.27
N GLU A 84 -4.45 -6.02 -15.39
CA GLU A 84 -4.07 -7.34 -15.90
C GLU A 84 -4.23 -8.49 -14.88
N THR A 85 -4.74 -8.22 -13.68
CA THR A 85 -4.98 -9.27 -12.68
C THR A 85 -6.06 -10.25 -13.14
N GLU A 86 -5.75 -11.54 -13.06
CA GLU A 86 -6.68 -12.65 -13.25
C GLU A 86 -6.61 -13.57 -12.04
N TYR A 87 -7.58 -13.45 -11.13
CA TYR A 87 -7.69 -14.31 -9.95
C TYR A 87 -8.17 -15.73 -10.32
N PRO A 88 -7.76 -16.77 -9.59
CA PRO A 88 -8.31 -18.11 -9.75
C PRO A 88 -9.80 -18.15 -9.39
N VAL A 89 -10.54 -19.06 -10.03
CA VAL A 89 -11.93 -19.39 -9.62
C VAL A 89 -11.94 -19.86 -8.17
N ARG A 90 -12.95 -19.43 -7.40
CA ARG A 90 -13.10 -19.75 -5.97
C ARG A 90 -13.10 -21.28 -5.74
N ASP A 91 -12.09 -21.77 -5.02
CA ASP A 91 -11.97 -23.14 -4.53
C ASP A 91 -12.45 -23.22 -3.08
N GLN A 92 -13.71 -23.62 -2.90
CA GLN A 92 -14.35 -23.69 -1.58
C GLN A 92 -13.66 -24.64 -0.58
N SER A 93 -12.75 -25.51 -1.02
CA SER A 93 -11.96 -26.35 -0.12
C SER A 93 -10.88 -25.56 0.65
N LYS A 94 -10.46 -24.41 0.12
CA LYS A 94 -9.47 -23.52 0.74
C LYS A 94 -10.14 -22.37 1.49
N PRO A 95 -9.59 -21.93 2.64
CA PRO A 95 -10.07 -20.71 3.29
C PRO A 95 -9.98 -19.51 2.35
N GLY A 96 -11.02 -18.68 2.31
CA GLY A 96 -11.06 -17.47 1.48
C GLY A 96 -10.70 -16.21 2.25
N LEU A 97 -10.01 -15.27 1.58
CA LEU A 97 -9.70 -13.94 2.08
C LEU A 97 -10.14 -12.89 1.06
N ALA A 98 -11.10 -12.04 1.41
CA ALA A 98 -11.54 -10.95 0.56
C ALA A 98 -10.37 -9.98 0.32
N ILE A 99 -10.25 -9.52 -0.92
CA ILE A 99 -9.18 -8.62 -1.36
C ILE A 99 -9.11 -7.33 -0.51
N THR A 100 -10.25 -6.90 0.04
CA THR A 100 -10.40 -5.73 0.93
C THR A 100 -9.69 -5.88 2.27
N ALA A 101 -9.46 -7.12 2.72
CA ALA A 101 -8.78 -7.46 3.96
C ALA A 101 -7.31 -7.89 3.75
N TRP A 102 -6.84 -8.00 2.50
CA TRP A 102 -5.52 -8.60 2.22
C TRP A 102 -4.36 -7.82 2.86
N VAL A 103 -4.39 -6.48 2.79
CA VAL A 103 -3.42 -5.63 3.51
C VAL A 103 -3.47 -5.86 5.01
N GLN A 104 -4.67 -5.89 5.58
CA GLN A 104 -4.82 -6.08 7.03
C GLN A 104 -4.30 -7.44 7.47
N TYR A 105 -4.60 -8.49 6.72
CA TYR A 105 -4.09 -9.83 7.01
C TYR A 105 -2.56 -9.85 7.06
N MET A 106 -1.90 -9.17 6.11
CA MET A 106 -0.43 -9.09 6.11
C MET A 106 0.12 -8.36 7.34
N LEU A 107 -0.43 -7.18 7.63
CA LEU A 107 0.00 -6.35 8.76
C LEU A 107 -0.28 -7.01 10.10
N ASP A 108 -1.37 -7.74 10.22
CA ASP A 108 -1.79 -8.43 11.44
C ASP A 108 -0.90 -9.65 11.76
N ASN A 109 -0.35 -10.34 10.75
CA ASN A 109 0.23 -11.68 10.93
C ASN A 109 1.75 -11.78 10.81
N PHE A 110 2.42 -10.84 10.15
CA PHE A 110 3.84 -10.96 9.79
C PHE A 110 4.66 -9.77 10.28
N ALA A 111 5.89 -10.03 10.75
CA ALA A 111 6.82 -8.98 11.13
C ALA A 111 7.76 -8.57 9.98
N THR A 112 8.04 -9.51 9.07
CA THR A 112 9.01 -9.35 7.98
C THR A 112 8.44 -9.83 6.65
N VAL A 113 9.06 -9.40 5.55
CA VAL A 113 8.72 -9.85 4.21
C VAL A 113 9.01 -11.34 4.05
N ASP A 114 10.17 -11.81 4.54
CA ASP A 114 10.55 -13.22 4.53
C ASP A 114 9.50 -14.11 5.22
N GLU A 115 9.00 -13.71 6.41
CA GLU A 115 7.93 -14.44 7.11
C GLU A 115 6.64 -14.53 6.28
N ALA A 116 6.23 -13.42 5.66
CA ALA A 116 5.03 -13.37 4.84
C ALA A 116 5.15 -14.25 3.59
N VAL A 117 6.28 -14.16 2.87
CA VAL A 117 6.54 -14.96 1.67
C VAL A 117 6.63 -16.44 2.00
N ALA A 118 7.29 -16.81 3.09
CA ALA A 118 7.40 -18.21 3.52
C ALA A 118 6.05 -18.81 3.96
N SER A 119 5.11 -17.97 4.41
CA SER A 119 3.80 -18.42 4.90
C SER A 119 2.71 -18.46 3.82
N ILE A 120 2.93 -17.82 2.68
CA ILE A 120 1.92 -17.67 1.63
C ILE A 120 2.32 -18.52 0.44
N ASP A 121 1.59 -19.63 0.27
CA ASP A 121 1.56 -20.39 -0.97
C ASP A 121 0.13 -20.50 -1.52
N GLU A 122 -0.02 -21.07 -2.71
CA GLU A 122 -1.32 -21.27 -3.35
C GLU A 122 -2.27 -22.21 -2.57
N ASN A 123 -1.79 -22.90 -1.53
CA ASN A 123 -2.55 -23.88 -0.75
C ASN A 123 -2.99 -23.36 0.62
N THR A 124 -2.45 -22.24 1.08
CA THR A 124 -2.72 -21.72 2.44
C THR A 124 -4.10 -21.08 2.54
N PHE A 125 -4.39 -20.11 1.68
CA PHE A 125 -5.70 -19.49 1.52
C PHE A 125 -5.82 -18.93 0.09
N GLN A 126 -7.04 -18.62 -0.32
CA GLN A 126 -7.30 -18.01 -1.61
C GLN A 126 -7.74 -16.56 -1.42
N VAL A 127 -7.05 -15.62 -2.07
CA VAL A 127 -7.54 -14.25 -2.19
C VAL A 127 -8.73 -14.24 -3.16
N VAL A 128 -9.84 -13.64 -2.74
CA VAL A 128 -11.08 -13.58 -3.50
C VAL A 128 -11.46 -12.13 -3.72
N SER A 129 -11.77 -11.79 -4.96
CA SER A 129 -12.22 -10.45 -5.35
C SER A 129 -13.68 -10.48 -5.79
N ASP A 130 -14.34 -9.32 -5.72
CA ASP A 130 -15.68 -9.08 -6.25
C ASP A 130 -15.67 -7.72 -7.01
N LEU A 131 -16.83 -7.34 -7.53
CA LEU A 131 -17.07 -6.04 -8.14
C LEU A 131 -16.85 -4.91 -7.13
N MET A 132 -16.42 -3.76 -7.64
CA MET A 132 -16.42 -2.50 -6.90
C MET A 132 -17.81 -2.23 -6.31
N PRO A 133 -17.93 -1.44 -5.22
CA PRO A 133 -19.21 -1.17 -4.56
C PRO A 133 -20.29 -0.58 -5.48
N ASP A 134 -19.88 0.14 -6.52
CA ASP A 134 -20.74 0.73 -7.54
C ASP A 134 -21.16 -0.26 -8.66
N GLY A 135 -20.70 -1.51 -8.58
CA GLY A 135 -20.97 -2.56 -9.56
C GLY A 135 -20.26 -2.38 -10.91
N SER A 136 -19.36 -1.40 -11.04
CA SER A 136 -18.82 -0.98 -12.35
C SER A 136 -17.85 -1.98 -12.97
N ARG A 137 -17.00 -2.61 -12.16
CA ARG A 137 -15.94 -3.53 -12.61
C ARG A 137 -15.39 -4.37 -11.45
N LEU A 138 -14.72 -5.47 -11.77
CA LEU A 138 -13.99 -6.29 -10.80
C LEU A 138 -12.83 -5.50 -10.15
N ALA A 139 -12.60 -5.69 -8.86
CA ALA A 139 -11.47 -5.10 -8.12
C ALA A 139 -10.14 -5.82 -8.44
N THR A 140 -9.52 -5.45 -9.56
CA THR A 140 -8.24 -6.04 -10.00
C THR A 140 -7.06 -5.32 -9.35
N LEU A 141 -6.43 -6.00 -8.39
CA LEU A 141 -5.42 -5.43 -7.50
C LEU A 141 -4.21 -6.37 -7.41
N HIS A 142 -3.07 -5.79 -7.02
CA HIS A 142 -1.88 -6.51 -6.59
C HIS A 142 -1.34 -5.88 -5.30
N LEU A 143 -0.62 -6.68 -4.53
CA LEU A 143 -0.12 -6.27 -3.22
C LEU A 143 1.40 -6.11 -3.26
N SER A 144 1.91 -5.09 -2.59
CA SER A 144 3.33 -5.03 -2.20
C SER A 144 3.51 -4.98 -0.71
N ILE A 145 4.61 -5.53 -0.25
CA ILE A 145 5.10 -5.40 1.12
C ILE A 145 6.57 -4.99 1.15
N SER A 146 6.97 -4.28 2.20
CA SER A 146 8.36 -4.00 2.56
C SER A 146 8.54 -4.03 4.06
N ASP A 147 9.75 -4.33 4.55
CA ASP A 147 10.04 -4.32 5.99
C ASP A 147 11.22 -3.43 6.39
N ALA A 148 11.47 -3.35 7.70
CA ALA A 148 12.55 -2.57 8.28
C ALA A 148 13.97 -3.01 7.86
N THR A 149 14.13 -4.17 7.20
CA THR A 149 15.40 -4.64 6.65
C THR A 149 15.64 -4.18 5.20
N GLY A 150 14.64 -3.50 4.61
CA GLY A 150 14.65 -3.05 3.22
C GLY A 150 14.23 -4.13 2.23
N ASP A 151 13.75 -5.28 2.72
CA ASP A 151 13.25 -6.34 1.85
C ASP A 151 11.89 -5.98 1.25
N CYS A 152 11.59 -6.54 0.09
CA CYS A 152 10.42 -6.23 -0.70
C CYS A 152 9.84 -7.49 -1.35
N ALA A 153 8.51 -7.61 -1.31
CA ALA A 153 7.80 -8.60 -2.12
C ALA A 153 6.57 -7.99 -2.80
N ILE A 154 6.24 -8.52 -3.98
CA ILE A 154 5.09 -8.12 -4.80
C ILE A 154 4.31 -9.39 -5.18
N PHE A 155 3.01 -9.36 -4.96
CA PHE A 155 2.08 -10.48 -5.14
C PHE A 155 1.11 -10.14 -6.26
N GLU A 156 1.22 -10.83 -7.40
CA GLU A 156 0.34 -10.66 -8.56
C GLU A 156 -0.39 -11.95 -8.88
N TYR A 157 -1.68 -11.86 -9.15
CA TYR A 157 -2.45 -12.96 -9.73
C TYR A 157 -2.50 -12.78 -11.25
N THR A 158 -1.85 -13.67 -11.98
CA THR A 158 -1.84 -13.65 -13.46
C THR A 158 -2.15 -15.03 -13.99
N VAL A 159 -3.06 -15.13 -14.95
CA VAL A 159 -3.52 -16.42 -15.51
C VAL A 159 -4.01 -17.38 -14.42
N GLY A 160 -4.71 -16.83 -13.40
CA GLY A 160 -5.25 -17.58 -12.27
C GLY A 160 -4.21 -18.09 -11.26
N LYS A 161 -2.94 -17.67 -11.34
CA LYS A 161 -1.87 -18.14 -10.44
C LYS A 161 -1.21 -17.01 -9.69
N LEU A 162 -0.81 -17.28 -8.45
CA LEU A 162 -0.08 -16.32 -7.64
C LEU A 162 1.40 -16.34 -8.03
N THR A 163 1.92 -15.21 -8.49
CA THR A 163 3.36 -14.99 -8.67
C THR A 163 3.84 -14.04 -7.60
N ILE A 164 4.89 -14.45 -6.86
CA ILE A 164 5.54 -13.64 -5.83
C ILE A 164 6.92 -13.23 -6.34
N TYR A 165 7.13 -11.93 -6.52
CA TYR A 165 8.44 -11.35 -6.81
C TYR A 165 9.05 -10.87 -5.51
N HIS A 166 10.14 -11.49 -5.06
CA HIS A 166 10.78 -11.23 -3.77
C HIS A 166 12.25 -10.88 -3.95
N SER A 167 12.64 -9.66 -3.59
CA SER A 167 14.02 -9.16 -3.61
C SER A 167 14.10 -7.74 -3.04
N LYS A 168 15.18 -7.44 -2.32
CA LYS A 168 15.56 -6.07 -1.91
C LYS A 168 15.70 -5.08 -3.06
N GLU A 169 15.91 -5.56 -4.29
CA GLU A 169 16.01 -4.71 -5.48
C GLU A 169 14.65 -4.28 -6.05
N TYR A 170 13.55 -4.91 -5.62
CA TYR A 170 12.18 -4.61 -6.08
C TYR A 170 11.58 -3.40 -5.34
N LYS A 171 12.32 -2.30 -5.35
CA LYS A 171 12.01 -1.06 -4.64
C LYS A 171 10.84 -0.30 -5.23
N VAL A 172 10.58 -0.44 -6.53
CA VAL A 172 9.55 0.34 -7.25
C VAL A 172 8.49 -0.59 -7.82
N MET A 173 7.24 -0.13 -7.78
CA MET A 173 6.07 -0.80 -8.34
C MET A 173 5.03 0.23 -8.78
N THR A 174 4.42 0.01 -9.94
CA THR A 174 3.25 0.77 -10.43
C THR A 174 2.12 -0.18 -10.81
N ASN A 175 1.01 0.33 -11.35
CA ASN A 175 -0.20 -0.45 -11.61
C ASN A 175 -0.17 -1.37 -12.80
N SER A 176 0.69 -1.12 -13.78
CA SER A 176 0.61 -1.79 -15.08
C SER A 176 1.92 -1.52 -15.82
N PRO A 177 2.35 -2.41 -16.72
CA PRO A 177 1.84 -3.77 -16.90
C PRO A 177 2.15 -4.69 -15.70
N THR A 178 2.03 -6.01 -15.83
CA THR A 178 2.53 -6.97 -14.83
C THR A 178 4.00 -6.71 -14.47
N TYR A 179 4.42 -7.06 -13.25
CA TYR A 179 5.69 -6.62 -12.70
C TYR A 179 6.91 -7.02 -13.54
N ASN A 180 6.92 -8.25 -14.07
CA ASN A 180 7.97 -8.70 -15.00
C ASN A 180 8.13 -7.78 -16.23
N LYS A 181 7.02 -7.27 -16.77
CA LYS A 181 7.02 -6.33 -17.90
C LYS A 181 7.43 -4.92 -17.44
N GLN A 182 7.06 -4.50 -16.22
CA GLN A 182 7.56 -3.24 -15.64
C GLN A 182 9.09 -3.24 -15.56
N LEU A 183 9.68 -4.33 -15.05
CA LEU A 183 11.13 -4.51 -14.99
C LEU A 183 11.76 -4.43 -16.39
N ALA A 184 11.21 -5.15 -17.37
CA ALA A 184 11.73 -5.14 -18.74
C ALA A 184 11.69 -3.76 -19.41
N LEU A 185 10.58 -3.02 -19.25
CA LEU A 185 10.46 -1.66 -19.77
C LEU A 185 11.45 -0.68 -19.08
N ASN A 186 11.72 -0.90 -17.80
CA ASN A 186 12.66 -0.07 -17.06
C ASN A 186 14.11 -0.28 -17.50
N GLU A 187 14.49 -1.48 -17.95
CA GLU A 187 15.84 -1.73 -18.49
C GLU A 187 16.12 -0.85 -19.73
N TYR A 188 15.12 -0.63 -20.58
CA TYR A 188 15.24 0.32 -21.68
C TYR A 188 15.56 1.74 -21.17
N TRP A 189 14.79 2.25 -20.19
CA TRP A 189 15.01 3.59 -19.66
C TRP A 189 16.34 3.73 -18.90
N LYS A 190 16.79 2.68 -18.21
CA LYS A 190 18.13 2.64 -17.60
C LYS A 190 19.23 2.79 -18.65
N SER A 191 19.09 2.17 -19.82
CA SER A 191 20.09 2.24 -20.90
C SER A 191 20.29 3.64 -21.47
N ILE A 192 19.26 4.50 -21.40
CA ILE A 192 19.33 5.90 -21.83
C ILE A 192 20.07 6.76 -20.80
N GLY A 193 19.98 6.39 -19.52
CA GLY A 193 20.48 7.18 -18.40
C GLY A 193 19.51 8.31 -18.02
N GLY A 194 19.00 8.27 -16.79
CA GLY A 194 17.94 9.20 -16.35
C GLY A 194 18.34 10.67 -16.24
N LEU A 195 19.65 11.00 -16.29
CA LEU A 195 20.12 12.38 -16.43
C LEU A 195 20.04 12.89 -17.88
N SER A 196 20.08 11.98 -18.85
CA SER A 196 19.95 12.31 -20.28
C SER A 196 18.49 12.54 -20.64
N PHE A 197 17.62 11.60 -20.26
CA PHE A 197 16.19 11.69 -20.52
C PHE A 197 15.39 10.78 -19.59
N LEU A 198 14.23 11.26 -19.15
CA LEU A 198 13.21 10.46 -18.49
C LEU A 198 11.85 10.72 -19.13
N PRO A 199 11.01 9.68 -19.25
CA PRO A 199 9.66 9.85 -19.76
C PRO A 199 8.80 10.62 -18.74
N GLY A 200 8.18 11.72 -19.20
CA GLY A 200 7.47 12.67 -18.34
C GLY A 200 5.95 12.49 -18.25
N THR A 201 5.37 11.48 -18.90
CA THR A 201 3.90 11.31 -18.90
C THR A 201 3.39 10.67 -17.60
N ASN A 202 2.07 10.57 -17.47
CA ASN A 202 1.40 9.93 -16.33
C ASN A 202 1.24 8.41 -16.50
N ARG A 203 1.72 7.82 -17.59
CA ARG A 203 1.65 6.37 -17.82
C ARG A 203 2.37 5.61 -16.69
N PRO A 204 1.87 4.44 -16.28
CA PRO A 204 2.51 3.61 -15.25
C PRO A 204 3.99 3.32 -15.51
N SER A 205 4.36 3.01 -16.76
CA SER A 205 5.74 2.75 -17.19
C SER A 205 6.65 3.96 -16.98
N ASP A 206 6.13 5.15 -17.27
CA ASP A 206 6.89 6.40 -17.21
C ASP A 206 7.14 6.80 -15.76
N ARG A 207 6.10 6.65 -14.92
CA ARG A 207 6.19 6.83 -13.49
C ARG A 207 7.15 5.81 -12.85
N PHE A 208 7.12 4.56 -13.30
CA PHE A 208 8.08 3.53 -12.87
C PHE A 208 9.52 3.94 -13.18
N ALA A 209 9.79 4.37 -14.42
CA ALA A 209 11.12 4.79 -14.84
C ALA A 209 11.64 5.99 -14.01
N ARG A 210 10.80 7.01 -13.81
CA ARG A 210 11.14 8.17 -12.97
C ARG A 210 11.40 7.78 -11.52
N ALA A 211 10.49 7.00 -10.92
CA ALA A 211 10.66 6.50 -9.56
C ALA A 211 11.94 5.68 -9.43
N SER A 212 12.18 4.73 -10.34
CA SER A 212 13.35 3.85 -10.34
C SER A 212 14.64 4.64 -10.47
N PHE A 213 14.67 5.69 -11.27
CA PHE A 213 15.85 6.54 -11.37
C PHE A 213 16.05 7.36 -10.08
N TYR A 214 15.04 8.15 -9.69
CA TYR A 214 15.22 9.10 -8.59
C TYR A 214 15.44 8.41 -7.25
N ILE A 215 14.73 7.33 -6.94
CA ILE A 215 14.87 6.64 -5.64
C ILE A 215 16.30 6.11 -5.42
N ASN A 216 16.99 5.71 -6.49
CA ASN A 216 18.38 5.24 -6.46
C ASN A 216 19.41 6.38 -6.58
N ALA A 217 19.00 7.56 -7.05
CA ALA A 217 19.84 8.75 -7.12
C ALA A 217 19.84 9.57 -5.81
N LEU A 218 18.90 9.32 -4.91
CA LEU A 218 18.84 10.00 -3.61
C LEU A 218 20.11 9.71 -2.78
N PRO A 219 20.63 10.71 -2.04
CA PRO A 219 21.78 10.49 -1.18
C PRO A 219 21.44 9.49 -0.06
N PRO A 220 22.33 8.51 0.23
CA PRO A 220 22.12 7.58 1.34
C PRO A 220 22.33 8.32 2.67
N THR A 221 21.28 8.36 3.49
CA THR A 221 21.22 9.02 4.80
C THR A 221 20.45 8.15 5.79
N ASP A 222 20.69 8.34 7.07
CA ASP A 222 19.91 7.81 8.19
C ASP A 222 19.19 8.89 8.99
N ASP A 223 19.30 10.16 8.58
CA ASP A 223 18.48 11.25 9.09
C ASP A 223 17.05 11.11 8.57
N VAL A 224 16.11 10.90 9.50
CA VAL A 224 14.69 10.69 9.22
C VAL A 224 14.09 11.85 8.43
N ARG A 225 14.42 13.10 8.77
CA ARG A 225 13.86 14.28 8.11
C ARG A 225 14.33 14.34 6.66
N ILE A 226 15.62 14.11 6.42
CA ILE A 226 16.19 14.12 5.06
C ILE A 226 15.62 12.96 4.24
N ALA A 227 15.58 11.74 4.78
CA ALA A 227 15.08 10.57 4.09
C ALA A 227 13.60 10.72 3.73
N VAL A 228 12.74 11.05 4.70
CA VAL A 228 11.29 11.22 4.48
C VAL A 228 11.01 12.33 3.47
N ALA A 229 11.69 13.49 3.58
CA ALA A 229 11.54 14.57 2.60
C ALA A 229 11.96 14.15 1.18
N SER A 230 13.01 13.34 1.08
CA SER A 230 13.50 12.80 -0.19
C SER A 230 12.52 11.79 -0.80
N VAL A 231 11.93 10.90 0.00
CA VAL A 231 10.89 9.99 -0.50
C VAL A 231 9.64 10.76 -0.92
N PHE A 232 9.22 11.77 -0.16
CA PHE A 232 8.12 12.65 -0.54
C PHE A 232 8.37 13.37 -1.87
N SER A 233 9.61 13.80 -2.14
CA SER A 233 9.93 14.48 -3.41
C SER A 233 9.79 13.53 -4.60
N VAL A 234 10.25 12.28 -4.47
CA VAL A 234 10.11 11.24 -5.50
C VAL A 234 8.63 10.90 -5.72
N ILE A 235 7.87 10.65 -4.66
CA ILE A 235 6.48 10.23 -4.81
C ILE A 235 5.58 11.37 -5.31
N ARG A 236 5.90 12.63 -5.00
CA ARG A 236 5.27 13.80 -5.63
C ARG A 236 5.63 13.89 -7.12
N ASN A 237 6.89 13.63 -7.51
CA ASN A 237 7.30 13.61 -8.93
C ASN A 237 6.56 12.55 -9.76
N THR A 238 6.19 11.44 -9.14
CA THR A 238 5.41 10.37 -9.79
C THR A 238 3.91 10.47 -9.53
N SER A 239 3.44 11.50 -8.85
CA SER A 239 2.00 11.73 -8.67
C SER A 239 1.39 12.30 -9.95
N VAL A 240 0.12 11.97 -10.19
CA VAL A 240 -0.67 12.53 -11.29
C VAL A 240 -1.31 13.83 -10.81
N PRO A 241 -1.16 14.95 -11.55
CA PRO A 241 -1.74 16.23 -11.15
C PRO A 241 -3.26 16.18 -10.95
N TYR A 242 -3.75 16.99 -10.01
CA TYR A 242 -5.16 16.99 -9.66
C TYR A 242 -6.04 17.52 -10.78
N GLY A 243 -7.13 16.80 -11.08
CA GLY A 243 -8.11 17.16 -12.11
C GLY A 243 -7.73 16.76 -13.55
N ILE A 244 -6.55 16.16 -13.78
CA ILE A 244 -6.19 15.65 -15.10
C ILE A 244 -6.76 14.24 -15.27
N SER A 245 -7.59 14.06 -16.29
CA SER A 245 -7.95 12.76 -16.83
C SER A 245 -7.57 12.69 -18.31
N THR A 246 -7.09 11.53 -18.75
CA THR A 246 -6.76 11.27 -20.15
C THR A 246 -7.84 10.37 -20.72
N PRO A 247 -8.72 10.85 -21.63
CA PRO A 247 -9.82 10.05 -22.17
C PRO A 247 -9.38 8.72 -22.80
N GLU A 248 -8.21 8.71 -23.42
CA GLU A 248 -7.59 7.53 -24.08
C GLU A 248 -7.05 6.50 -23.08
N PHE A 249 -6.82 6.91 -21.83
CA PHE A 249 -6.23 6.11 -20.76
C PHE A 249 -7.08 6.32 -19.49
N PRO A 250 -8.33 5.82 -19.46
CA PRO A 250 -9.26 6.03 -18.36
C PRO A 250 -8.76 5.45 -17.04
N GLU A 251 -7.70 4.65 -17.03
CA GLU A 251 -7.05 4.13 -15.83
C GLU A 251 -6.07 5.13 -15.18
N ILE A 252 -5.62 6.15 -15.92
CA ILE A 252 -4.90 7.30 -15.35
C ILE A 252 -5.92 8.12 -14.54
N SER A 253 -5.58 8.40 -13.29
CA SER A 253 -6.46 9.12 -12.37
C SER A 253 -5.64 10.11 -11.57
N THR A 254 -6.30 11.15 -11.06
CA THR A 254 -5.68 12.14 -10.17
C THR A 254 -5.17 11.50 -8.87
N THR A 255 -4.01 11.94 -8.39
CA THR A 255 -3.53 11.54 -7.06
C THR A 255 -4.39 12.19 -5.97
N GLN A 256 -5.01 11.36 -5.13
CA GLN A 256 -5.85 11.78 -3.99
C GLN A 256 -4.99 12.08 -2.76
N TRP A 257 -4.04 11.20 -2.44
CA TRP A 257 -3.16 11.34 -1.29
C TRP A 257 -1.85 10.57 -1.49
N ARG A 258 -0.89 10.82 -0.61
CA ARG A 258 0.42 10.15 -0.53
C ARG A 258 0.69 9.71 0.90
N THR A 259 1.39 8.60 1.05
CA THR A 259 1.91 8.12 2.34
C THR A 259 3.41 7.93 2.27
N VAL A 260 4.09 8.12 3.40
CA VAL A 260 5.49 7.70 3.59
C VAL A 260 5.59 7.01 4.94
N SER A 261 6.07 5.78 4.97
CA SER A 261 6.26 4.99 6.18
C SER A 261 7.75 4.87 6.49
N ASP A 262 8.19 5.39 7.64
CA ASP A 262 9.52 5.09 8.20
C ASP A 262 9.41 3.81 9.03
N SER A 263 9.87 2.70 8.44
CA SER A 263 9.78 1.37 9.04
C SER A 263 10.64 1.21 10.30
N LYS A 264 11.70 2.01 10.46
CA LYS A 264 12.62 1.90 11.60
C LYS A 264 12.09 2.65 12.81
N ASN A 265 11.63 3.89 12.60
CA ASN A 265 11.14 4.74 13.68
C ASN A 265 9.63 4.60 13.93
N LEU A 266 8.93 3.82 13.10
CA LEU A 266 7.49 3.56 13.16
C LEU A 266 6.66 4.84 13.04
N LEU A 267 7.05 5.69 12.08
CA LEU A 267 6.34 6.91 11.73
C LEU A 267 5.59 6.71 10.41
N TYR A 268 4.30 7.00 10.40
CA TYR A 268 3.43 6.91 9.23
C TYR A 268 2.96 8.30 8.83
N PHE A 269 3.52 8.84 7.77
CA PHE A 269 3.22 10.17 7.25
C PHE A 269 2.09 10.10 6.22
N PHE A 270 1.23 11.11 6.22
CA PHE A 270 0.12 11.24 5.29
C PHE A 270 0.05 12.67 4.73
N GLU A 271 -0.19 12.76 3.43
CA GLU A 271 -0.40 14.02 2.70
C GLU A 271 -1.59 13.89 1.74
N SER A 272 -2.64 14.68 1.95
CA SER A 272 -3.72 14.85 0.97
C SER A 272 -3.27 15.75 -0.17
N SER A 273 -3.69 15.48 -1.41
CA SER A 273 -3.47 16.40 -2.54
C SER A 273 -4.31 17.69 -2.44
N LEU A 274 -5.35 17.69 -1.61
CA LEU A 274 -6.26 18.83 -1.44
C LEU A 274 -5.98 19.66 -0.19
N THR A 275 -5.09 19.19 0.69
CA THR A 275 -4.71 19.90 1.92
C THR A 275 -3.26 20.32 1.82
N PRO A 276 -2.91 21.62 1.92
CA PRO A 276 -1.54 22.10 1.77
C PRO A 276 -0.71 21.87 3.05
N ASN A 277 -0.70 20.63 3.57
CA ASN A 277 0.08 20.24 4.73
C ASN A 277 0.32 18.72 4.79
N THR A 278 1.25 18.30 5.63
CA THR A 278 1.56 16.90 5.96
C THR A 278 1.47 16.73 7.48
N PHE A 279 0.97 15.58 7.90
CA PHE A 279 1.02 15.14 9.30
C PHE A 279 1.55 13.71 9.38
N TRP A 280 1.83 13.24 10.59
CA TRP A 280 2.24 11.85 10.82
C TRP A 280 1.64 11.25 12.07
N VAL A 281 1.64 9.92 12.10
CA VAL A 281 1.30 9.09 13.25
C VAL A 281 2.57 8.41 13.74
N ASN A 282 2.82 8.47 15.05
CA ASN A 282 3.91 7.76 15.70
C ASN A 282 3.35 6.53 16.41
N LEU A 283 3.53 5.34 15.85
CA LEU A 283 2.97 4.11 16.44
C LEU A 283 3.52 3.83 17.84
N ARG A 284 4.72 4.32 18.16
CA ARG A 284 5.29 4.17 19.52
C ARG A 284 4.53 4.97 20.57
N GLU A 285 3.71 5.94 20.17
CA GLU A 285 2.84 6.72 21.05
C GLU A 285 1.41 6.16 21.11
N THR A 286 1.11 5.06 20.40
CA THR A 286 -0.19 4.38 20.44
C THR A 286 -0.19 3.19 21.39
N ASP A 287 -1.30 2.96 22.08
CA ASP A 287 -1.52 1.72 22.83
C ASP A 287 -2.03 0.63 21.88
N LEU A 288 -1.15 -0.32 21.58
CA LEU A 288 -1.43 -1.48 20.72
C LEU A 288 -1.62 -2.77 21.54
N SER A 289 -1.78 -2.66 22.86
CA SER A 289 -1.99 -3.80 23.73
C SER A 289 -3.30 -4.52 23.42
N GLU A 290 -3.37 -5.81 23.78
CA GLU A 290 -4.59 -6.58 23.57
C GLU A 290 -5.71 -6.01 24.43
N GLY A 291 -6.87 -5.75 23.82
CA GLY A 291 -8.01 -5.11 24.48
C GLY A 291 -7.97 -3.58 24.50
N ALA A 292 -6.92 -2.94 23.97
CA ALA A 292 -6.93 -1.50 23.73
C ALA A 292 -8.07 -1.10 22.76
N PRO A 293 -8.56 0.16 22.80
CA PRO A 293 -9.59 0.60 21.88
C PRO A 293 -9.04 0.71 20.44
N VAL A 294 -9.88 0.36 19.47
CA VAL A 294 -9.66 0.75 18.07
C VAL A 294 -9.81 2.26 17.97
N LEU A 295 -8.87 2.91 17.27
CA LEU A 295 -8.91 4.36 17.08
C LEU A 295 -9.04 4.74 15.61
N LYS A 296 -9.71 5.87 15.36
CA LYS A 296 -9.90 6.47 14.04
C LYS A 296 -9.45 7.92 14.05
N LEU A 297 -8.78 8.34 12.98
CA LEU A 297 -8.56 9.74 12.63
C LEU A 297 -9.34 10.05 11.35
N SER A 298 -10.36 10.90 11.47
CA SER A 298 -11.20 11.31 10.35
C SER A 298 -10.48 12.36 9.51
N ILE A 299 -10.34 12.13 8.20
CA ILE A 299 -9.84 13.10 7.22
C ILE A 299 -10.78 13.24 6.02
N ALA A 300 -11.79 12.37 5.92
CA ALA A 300 -12.66 12.25 4.75
C ALA A 300 -13.65 13.41 4.58
N ASN A 301 -13.84 14.27 5.58
CA ASN A 301 -14.79 15.39 5.54
C ASN A 301 -14.08 16.76 5.49
N GLY A 302 -12.80 16.77 5.11
CA GLY A 302 -11.99 17.98 5.04
C GLY A 302 -11.36 18.39 6.37
N GLU A 303 -11.35 17.51 7.37
CA GLU A 303 -10.56 17.71 8.58
C GLU A 303 -9.08 17.84 8.22
N THR A 304 -8.38 18.77 8.87
CA THR A 304 -6.96 19.05 8.59
C THR A 304 -6.13 18.87 9.85
N TYR A 305 -4.95 18.27 9.67
CA TYR A 305 -3.99 18.02 10.74
C TYR A 305 -2.60 18.50 10.32
N HIS A 306 -1.71 18.63 11.30
CA HIS A 306 -0.34 19.05 11.09
C HIS A 306 0.56 18.43 12.15
N GLY A 307 1.83 18.22 11.82
CA GLY A 307 2.76 17.69 12.80
C GLY A 307 2.44 16.25 13.21
N ASN A 308 2.69 15.93 14.48
CA ASN A 308 2.32 14.64 15.07
C ASN A 308 0.83 14.65 15.44
N ALA A 309 0.02 13.88 14.72
CA ALA A 309 -1.44 13.79 14.92
C ALA A 309 -1.86 12.58 15.78
N THR A 310 -0.93 11.87 16.41
CA THR A 310 -1.23 10.61 17.12
C THR A 310 -2.28 10.77 18.22
N LYS A 311 -2.28 11.92 18.91
CA LYS A 311 -3.23 12.21 20.01
C LYS A 311 -4.62 12.66 19.54
N GLU A 312 -4.79 12.91 18.24
CA GLU A 312 -6.04 13.38 17.66
C GLU A 312 -6.99 12.21 17.32
N PHE A 313 -6.47 10.98 17.32
CA PHE A 313 -7.23 9.76 17.14
C PHE A 313 -8.30 9.59 18.21
N GLN A 314 -9.52 9.23 17.80
CA GLN A 314 -10.65 9.01 18.68
C GLN A 314 -11.05 7.54 18.67
N PRO A 315 -11.50 6.96 19.81
CA PRO A 315 -12.07 5.62 19.83
C PRO A 315 -13.23 5.48 18.84
N ALA A 316 -13.23 4.40 18.08
CA ALA A 316 -14.26 4.10 17.09
C ALA A 316 -14.50 2.60 16.98
N GLN A 317 -15.70 2.22 16.53
CA GLN A 317 -15.93 0.84 16.12
C GLN A 317 -15.12 0.54 14.85
N PRO A 318 -14.43 -0.61 14.76
CA PRO A 318 -13.70 -0.97 13.56
C PRO A 318 -14.65 -1.02 12.37
N PHE A 319 -14.22 -0.49 11.23
CA PHE A 319 -14.96 -0.66 9.99
C PHE A 319 -15.01 -2.15 9.60
N ARG A 320 -16.06 -2.52 8.85
CA ARG A 320 -16.23 -3.89 8.38
C ARG A 320 -15.65 -4.01 6.98
N PHE A 321 -14.79 -5.01 6.76
CA PHE A 321 -14.32 -5.32 5.42
C PHE A 321 -15.49 -5.67 4.51
N MET A 322 -15.54 -5.11 3.31
CA MET A 322 -16.52 -5.54 2.32
C MET A 322 -16.15 -6.93 1.85
N GLY A 323 -17.04 -7.88 2.11
CA GLY A 323 -16.90 -9.25 1.67
C GLY A 323 -17.22 -9.45 0.19
N VAL A 324 -16.98 -10.66 -0.28
CA VAL A 324 -17.36 -11.11 -1.62
C VAL A 324 -18.70 -11.84 -1.56
N LYS A 325 -19.55 -11.66 -2.57
CA LYS A 325 -20.77 -12.47 -2.73
C LYS A 325 -20.34 -13.88 -3.15
N GLY A 326 -20.63 -14.87 -2.31
CA GLY A 326 -20.30 -16.28 -2.52
C GLY A 326 -21.09 -16.94 -3.65
#